data_AF-A0A9P3PFA6-F1
#
_entry.id   AF-A0A9P3PFA6-F1
#
_cell.length_a   1.000
_cell.length_b   1.000
_cell.length_c   1.000
_cell.angle_alpha   90.00
_cell.angle_beta   90.00
_cell.angle_gamma   90.00
#
_symmetry.space_group_name_H-M   'P 1'
#
loop_
_entity.id
_entity.type
_entity.pdbx_description
1 polymer ?
#
loop_
_entity_poly.entity_id
_entity_poly.type
_entity_poly.pdbx_seq_one_letter_code
_entity_poly.pdbx_strand_id
1 'polypeptide(L)'
;MRPNFPSGHPSRQASQGNDDFRKRSGHLAVDDEDDGLGPYHEDPHTPQAIVHSYRRFERHISTLRHQLGLFLSECRQLGRSYALILAAKDVREGLENLLSKFHDNATRISPLLQAELVPSVGASTSASVESFPFWLEGVAEACENFRERLDEFREYTDESAKIKSLMGFFAKDLKYRASCLKEYGEKLDTDYMRFYIHDLADEMSHDLQSMTSAFMFFNEYEIVTKVPPSAALFPGPERHV
;
A
#
# COMPACT_ATOMS: atom_id res chain seq x y z
N MET A 1 13.52 42.79 -53.58
CA MET A 1 12.60 42.86 -52.43
C MET A 1 12.89 41.66 -51.53
N ARG A 2 13.48 41.89 -50.35
CA ARG A 2 13.67 40.90 -49.28
C ARG A 2 12.84 41.37 -48.08
N PRO A 3 12.04 40.52 -47.42
CA PRO A 3 11.55 40.82 -46.08
C PRO A 3 12.53 40.29 -45.02
N ASN A 4 12.73 41.13 -44.00
CA ASN A 4 13.41 40.87 -42.74
C ASN A 4 12.79 39.69 -41.98
N PHE A 5 13.63 38.83 -41.40
CA PHE A 5 13.25 37.99 -40.26
C PHE A 5 13.88 38.57 -38.99
N PRO A 6 13.11 38.88 -37.93
CA PRO A 6 13.68 39.06 -36.62
C PRO A 6 13.87 37.70 -35.94
N SER A 7 15.12 37.40 -35.62
CA SER A 7 15.56 36.37 -34.69
C SER A 7 15.06 36.68 -33.29
N GLY A 8 14.20 35.82 -32.74
CA GLY A 8 13.78 35.84 -31.34
C GLY A 8 13.79 34.42 -30.78
N HIS A 9 14.85 34.06 -30.06
CA HIS A 9 14.85 32.96 -29.11
C HIS A 9 14.07 33.40 -27.86
N PRO A 10 13.05 32.66 -27.40
CA PRO A 10 12.61 32.74 -26.02
C PRO A 10 13.47 31.80 -25.16
N SER A 11 14.25 32.42 -24.28
CA SER A 11 15.02 31.76 -23.22
C SER A 11 14.12 30.96 -22.28
N ARG A 12 14.57 29.75 -21.96
CA ARG A 12 14.10 28.85 -20.90
C ARG A 12 13.80 29.61 -19.59
N GLN A 13 12.54 29.61 -19.19
CA GLN A 13 12.12 29.63 -17.78
C GLN A 13 11.23 28.41 -17.53
N ALA A 14 11.85 27.25 -17.40
CA ALA A 14 11.22 26.02 -16.95
C ALA A 14 12.24 25.29 -16.07
N SER A 15 12.46 25.81 -14.87
CA SER A 15 13.30 25.13 -13.87
C SER A 15 12.95 25.46 -12.42
N GLN A 16 11.97 26.34 -12.16
CA GLN A 16 11.65 26.76 -10.78
C GLN A 16 10.45 26.02 -10.16
N GLY A 17 9.67 25.28 -10.96
CA GLY A 17 8.53 24.49 -10.45
C GLY A 17 8.90 23.09 -9.92
N ASN A 18 10.06 22.56 -10.28
CA ASN A 18 10.48 21.20 -9.86
C ASN A 18 11.24 21.18 -8.52
N ASP A 19 11.89 22.28 -8.14
CA ASP A 19 12.66 22.36 -6.88
C ASP A 19 11.77 22.52 -5.64
N ASP A 20 10.60 23.15 -5.79
CA ASP A 20 9.63 23.29 -4.69
C ASP A 20 8.84 21.99 -4.44
N PHE A 21 8.70 21.13 -5.46
CA PHE A 21 8.08 19.79 -5.32
C PHE A 21 8.92 18.89 -4.41
N ARG A 22 10.25 18.94 -4.56
CA ARG A 22 11.20 18.15 -3.75
C ARG A 22 11.25 18.62 -2.29
N LYS A 23 10.88 19.86 -1.99
CA LYS A 23 10.93 20.43 -0.63
C LYS A 23 9.62 20.30 0.16
N ARG A 24 8.46 20.14 -0.50
CA ARG A 24 7.15 20.00 0.19
C ARG A 24 6.65 18.56 0.34
N SER A 25 7.15 17.63 -0.46
CA SER A 25 6.92 16.19 -0.29
C SER A 25 7.71 15.60 0.91
N GLY A 26 8.60 16.37 1.52
CA GLY A 26 9.53 15.95 2.59
C GLY A 26 8.93 15.80 4.00
N HIS A 27 7.63 15.50 4.15
CA HIS A 27 7.06 15.19 5.48
C HIS A 27 6.41 13.81 5.59
N LEU A 28 6.25 13.10 4.47
CA LEU A 28 5.99 11.66 4.42
C LEU A 28 6.76 11.06 3.24
N ALA A 29 8.01 11.50 3.04
CA ALA A 29 8.95 10.61 2.39
C ALA A 29 8.92 9.33 3.23
N VAL A 30 8.50 8.23 2.62
CA VAL A 30 8.96 6.92 3.08
C VAL A 30 10.46 7.05 2.94
N ASP A 31 11.11 7.46 4.02
CA ASP A 31 12.55 7.48 4.13
C ASP A 31 12.92 6.00 3.94
N ASP A 32 13.21 5.66 2.69
CA ASP A 32 14.20 4.65 2.36
C ASP A 32 15.50 5.16 2.99
N GLU A 33 15.60 5.00 4.31
CA GLU A 33 16.87 4.54 4.84
C GLU A 33 17.09 3.21 4.10
N ASP A 34 17.82 3.33 3.00
CA ASP A 34 18.82 2.36 2.58
C ASP A 34 19.59 2.01 3.87
N ASP A 35 19.04 1.04 4.61
CA ASP A 35 19.64 0.48 5.81
C ASP A 35 20.97 -0.10 5.31
N GLY A 36 22.05 0.67 5.40
CA GLY A 36 23.34 0.44 4.76
C GLY A 36 24.04 -0.84 5.19
N LEU A 37 23.46 -1.99 4.85
CA LEU A 37 24.06 -3.30 4.87
C LEU A 37 24.51 -3.56 3.44
N GLY A 38 25.81 -3.38 3.23
CA GLY A 38 26.50 -3.62 1.98
C GLY A 38 26.34 -5.06 1.45
N PRO A 39 26.94 -5.36 0.29
CA PRO A 39 26.53 -6.45 -0.57
C PRO A 39 26.81 -7.83 0.04
N TYR A 40 25.75 -8.62 0.22
CA TYR A 40 25.70 -10.09 0.19
C TYR A 40 26.78 -10.89 0.95
N HIS A 41 26.52 -11.25 2.22
CA HIS A 41 26.77 -12.61 2.76
C HIS A 41 26.17 -12.89 4.17
N GLU A 42 25.10 -12.20 4.59
CA GLU A 42 24.39 -12.57 5.82
C GLU A 42 23.19 -13.45 5.48
N ASP A 43 23.06 -14.58 6.18
CA ASP A 43 21.95 -15.51 6.02
C ASP A 43 20.62 -14.78 6.27
N PRO A 44 19.70 -14.70 5.28
CA PRO A 44 18.42 -14.01 5.44
C PRO A 44 17.54 -14.65 6.52
N HIS A 45 17.88 -15.88 6.94
CA HIS A 45 17.19 -16.64 7.96
C HIS A 45 17.86 -16.51 9.35
N THR A 46 18.78 -15.55 9.54
CA THR A 46 19.21 -15.18 10.90
C THR A 46 18.07 -14.53 11.70
N PRO A 47 18.01 -14.73 13.03
CA PRO A 47 16.96 -14.12 13.85
C PRO A 47 16.82 -12.60 13.67
N GLN A 48 17.93 -11.88 13.48
CA GLN A 48 17.96 -10.44 13.24
C GLN A 48 17.41 -10.06 11.86
N ALA A 49 17.80 -10.78 10.80
CA ALA A 49 17.29 -10.54 9.45
C ALA A 49 15.78 -10.78 9.36
N ILE A 50 15.27 -11.83 10.05
CA ILE A 50 13.83 -12.12 10.14
C ILE A 50 13.07 -10.99 10.83
N VAL A 51 13.59 -10.50 11.96
CA VAL A 51 12.97 -9.37 12.69
C VAL A 51 12.92 -8.14 11.78
N HIS A 52 14.03 -7.81 11.14
CA HIS A 52 14.15 -6.61 10.30
C HIS A 52 13.21 -6.66 9.09
N SER A 53 13.21 -7.76 8.34
CA SER A 53 12.30 -7.97 7.20
C SER A 53 10.83 -7.98 7.62
N TYR A 54 10.48 -8.63 8.73
CA TYR A 54 9.11 -8.57 9.27
C TYR A 54 8.70 -7.14 9.62
N ARG A 55 9.54 -6.37 10.33
CA ARG A 55 9.26 -4.98 10.70
C ARG A 55 9.15 -4.07 9.47
N ARG A 56 9.93 -4.33 8.42
CA ARG A 56 9.79 -3.63 7.13
C ARG A 56 8.44 -3.93 6.48
N PHE A 57 8.05 -5.20 6.40
CA PHE A 57 6.75 -5.61 5.87
C PHE A 57 5.57 -5.03 6.68
N GLU A 58 5.65 -5.06 8.01
CA GLU A 58 4.69 -4.44 8.94
C GLU A 58 4.49 -2.95 8.65
N ARG A 59 5.58 -2.21 8.42
CA ARG A 59 5.53 -0.80 8.02
C ARG A 59 4.82 -0.64 6.68
N HIS A 60 5.14 -1.43 5.66
CA HIS A 60 4.50 -1.33 4.35
C HIS A 60 2.99 -1.61 4.39
N ILE A 61 2.57 -2.66 5.11
CA ILE A 61 1.14 -2.93 5.33
C ILE A 61 0.47 -1.79 6.07
N SER A 62 1.07 -1.30 7.14
CA SER A 62 0.50 -0.22 7.96
C SER A 62 0.32 1.06 7.15
N THR A 63 1.30 1.44 6.33
CA THR A 63 1.22 2.62 5.46
C THR A 63 0.15 2.44 4.38
N LEU A 64 0.10 1.29 3.71
CA LEU A 64 -0.95 1.03 2.71
C LEU A 64 -2.36 1.08 3.34
N ARG A 65 -2.53 0.45 4.51
CA ARG A 65 -3.81 0.46 5.26
C ARG A 65 -4.21 1.87 5.67
N HIS A 66 -3.25 2.72 6.02
CA HIS A 66 -3.48 4.12 6.31
C HIS A 66 -3.97 4.86 5.06
N GLN A 67 -3.30 4.70 3.92
CA GLN A 67 -3.67 5.34 2.66
C GLN A 67 -5.04 4.88 2.15
N LEU A 68 -5.38 3.60 2.28
CA LEU A 68 -6.73 3.09 2.05
C LEU A 68 -7.75 3.72 3.01
N GLY A 69 -7.36 3.99 4.25
CA GLY A 69 -8.20 4.69 5.23
C GLY A 69 -8.52 6.13 4.83
N LEU A 70 -7.54 6.86 4.31
CA LEU A 70 -7.72 8.20 3.75
C LEU A 70 -8.62 8.16 2.50
N PHE A 71 -8.36 7.23 1.59
CA PHE A 71 -9.23 7.01 0.43
C PHE A 71 -10.70 6.80 0.85
N LEU A 72 -10.93 5.98 1.88
CA LEU A 72 -12.26 5.72 2.43
C LEU A 72 -12.93 6.96 3.04
N SER A 73 -12.19 7.81 3.75
CA SER A 73 -12.76 9.03 4.34
C SER A 73 -13.26 9.97 3.25
N GLU A 74 -12.54 10.04 2.13
CA GLU A 74 -12.90 10.87 0.99
C GLU A 74 -14.06 10.28 0.18
N CYS A 75 -14.07 8.97 -0.08
CA CYS A 75 -15.19 8.31 -0.75
C CYS A 75 -16.53 8.53 -0.02
N ARG A 76 -16.53 8.67 1.31
CA ARG A 76 -17.73 8.97 2.11
C ARG A 76 -18.29 10.36 1.83
N GLN A 77 -17.44 11.35 1.57
CA GLN A 77 -17.87 12.73 1.30
C GLN A 77 -18.69 12.83 0.00
N LEU A 78 -18.52 11.87 -0.91
CA LEU A 78 -19.18 11.82 -2.22
C LEU A 78 -20.51 11.06 -2.21
N GLY A 79 -20.94 10.55 -1.05
CA GLY A 79 -22.33 10.15 -0.76
C GLY A 79 -22.91 8.97 -1.54
N ARG A 80 -22.16 8.29 -2.42
CA ARG A 80 -22.69 7.25 -3.33
C ARG A 80 -21.90 5.92 -3.39
N SER A 81 -20.94 5.69 -2.49
CA SER A 81 -19.93 4.63 -2.66
C SER A 81 -19.95 3.52 -1.60
N TYR A 82 -21.12 3.12 -1.07
CA TYR A 82 -21.19 2.12 0.01
C TYR A 82 -20.48 0.79 -0.33
N ALA A 83 -20.66 0.28 -1.55
CA ALA A 83 -20.02 -0.98 -1.98
C ALA A 83 -18.50 -0.85 -2.10
N LEU A 84 -18.00 0.27 -2.62
CA LEU A 84 -16.57 0.58 -2.68
C LEU A 84 -15.97 0.77 -1.28
N ILE A 85 -16.71 1.43 -0.37
CA ILE A 85 -16.30 1.60 1.03
C ILE A 85 -16.16 0.24 1.71
N LEU A 86 -17.13 -0.66 1.49
CA LEU A 86 -17.07 -2.01 2.05
C LEU A 86 -15.88 -2.78 1.47
N ALA A 87 -15.70 -2.77 0.15
CA ALA A 87 -14.59 -3.47 -0.50
C ALA A 87 -13.21 -2.95 -0.03
N ALA A 88 -13.01 -1.64 0.12
CA ALA A 88 -11.76 -1.12 0.67
C ALA A 88 -11.56 -1.46 2.15
N LYS A 89 -12.64 -1.56 2.93
CA LYS A 89 -12.57 -2.06 4.31
C LYS A 89 -12.13 -3.52 4.33
N ASP A 90 -12.67 -4.36 3.44
CA ASP A 90 -12.31 -5.77 3.33
C ASP A 90 -10.82 -5.94 2.96
N VAL A 91 -10.28 -5.11 2.06
CA VAL A 91 -8.83 -5.09 1.76
C VAL A 91 -8.01 -4.75 3.02
N ARG A 92 -8.41 -3.71 3.77
CA ARG A 92 -7.68 -3.29 4.99
C ARG A 92 -7.71 -4.35 6.09
N GLU A 93 -8.84 -5.05 6.23
CA GLU A 93 -9.01 -6.14 7.19
C GLU A 93 -8.23 -7.38 6.75
N GLY A 94 -8.29 -7.73 5.47
CA GLY A 94 -7.51 -8.81 4.88
C GLY A 94 -6.00 -8.61 5.07
N LEU A 95 -5.47 -7.42 4.79
CA LEU A 95 -4.07 -7.09 5.00
C LEU A 95 -3.65 -7.19 6.47
N GLU A 96 -4.51 -6.77 7.40
CA GLU A 96 -4.21 -6.89 8.84
C GLU A 96 -4.19 -8.34 9.30
N ASN A 97 -5.19 -9.10 8.87
CA ASN A 97 -5.25 -10.52 9.18
C ASN A 97 -4.01 -11.21 8.63
N LEU A 98 -3.62 -10.91 7.39
CA LEU A 98 -2.42 -11.47 6.77
C LEU A 98 -1.14 -11.08 7.54
N LEU A 99 -0.99 -9.81 7.93
CA LEU A 99 0.13 -9.35 8.76
C LEU A 99 0.23 -10.14 10.07
N SER A 100 -0.89 -10.35 10.76
CA SER A 100 -0.92 -11.18 11.96
C SER A 100 -0.44 -12.62 11.70
N LYS A 101 -0.72 -13.20 10.53
CA LYS A 101 -0.26 -14.56 10.18
C LYS A 101 1.23 -14.61 9.85
N PHE A 102 1.74 -13.58 9.20
CA PHE A 102 3.18 -13.42 9.03
C PHE A 102 3.90 -13.24 10.37
N HIS A 103 3.31 -12.49 11.32
CA HIS A 103 3.85 -12.36 12.67
C HIS A 103 3.84 -13.71 13.43
N ASP A 104 2.72 -14.43 13.37
CA ASP A 104 2.60 -15.77 13.98
C ASP A 104 3.64 -16.74 13.39
N ASN A 105 3.95 -16.62 12.10
CA ASN A 105 5.03 -17.40 11.46
C ASN A 105 6.42 -16.92 11.90
N ALA A 106 6.68 -15.62 11.85
CA ALA A 106 7.98 -15.01 12.19
C ALA A 106 8.39 -15.28 13.65
N THR A 107 7.44 -15.25 14.59
CA THR A 107 7.66 -15.60 16.01
C THR A 107 8.03 -17.07 16.22
N ARG A 108 7.70 -17.96 15.28
CA ARG A 108 8.08 -19.38 15.35
C ARG A 108 9.49 -19.63 14.85
N ILE A 109 9.95 -18.85 13.86
CA ILE A 109 11.28 -19.02 13.25
C ILE A 109 12.35 -18.08 13.87
N SER A 110 11.95 -17.01 14.56
CA SER A 110 12.87 -16.09 15.24
C SER A 110 12.65 -16.07 16.76
N PRO A 111 13.63 -16.53 17.57
CA PRO A 111 13.55 -16.46 19.03
C PRO A 111 13.53 -15.02 19.56
N LEU A 112 14.01 -14.04 18.78
CA LEU A 112 14.01 -12.63 19.18
C LEU A 112 12.58 -12.07 19.23
N LEU A 113 11.76 -12.32 18.20
CA LEU A 113 10.35 -11.94 18.19
C LEU A 113 9.55 -12.70 19.27
N GLN A 114 9.92 -13.96 19.52
CA GLN A 114 9.31 -14.74 20.58
C GLN A 114 9.56 -14.14 21.97
N ALA A 115 10.75 -13.60 22.21
CA ALA A 115 11.13 -12.97 23.48
C ALA A 115 10.45 -11.61 23.71
N GLU A 116 10.02 -10.92 22.65
CA GLU A 116 9.23 -9.68 22.74
C GLU A 116 7.80 -9.93 23.23
N LEU A 117 7.30 -11.17 23.16
CA LEU A 117 5.99 -11.53 23.70
C LEU A 117 6.07 -11.61 25.24
N VAL A 118 5.30 -10.75 25.91
CA VAL A 118 5.13 -10.83 27.38
C VAL A 118 4.59 -12.22 27.75
N PRO A 119 5.18 -12.93 28.72
CA PRO A 119 4.66 -14.22 29.19
C PRO A 119 3.40 -13.98 30.03
N SER A 120 2.26 -13.76 29.37
CA SER A 120 0.98 -13.55 30.06
C SER A 120 -0.21 -13.97 29.18
N VAL A 121 -0.79 -15.10 29.61
CA VAL A 121 -2.19 -15.54 29.42
C VAL A 121 -2.61 -15.95 28.01
N GLY A 122 -2.73 -17.28 27.85
CA GLY A 122 -3.52 -17.92 26.81
C GLY A 122 -2.69 -18.29 25.61
N ALA A 123 -2.56 -19.60 25.35
CA ALA A 123 -2.13 -20.09 24.05
C ALA A 123 -3.11 -19.54 23.00
N SER A 124 -2.75 -18.40 22.38
CA SER A 124 -3.36 -17.97 21.13
C SER A 124 -3.31 -19.18 20.22
N THR A 125 -4.48 -19.67 19.81
CA THR A 125 -4.63 -20.74 18.82
C THR A 125 -3.73 -20.40 17.65
N SER A 126 -2.53 -21.00 17.64
CA SER A 126 -1.50 -20.69 16.68
C SER A 126 -2.09 -21.00 15.33
N ALA A 127 -2.24 -19.98 14.49
CA ALA A 127 -2.82 -20.16 13.19
C ALA A 127 -1.95 -21.18 12.44
N SER A 128 -2.54 -22.31 12.04
CA SER A 128 -1.79 -23.37 11.34
C SER A 128 -1.25 -22.78 10.04
N VAL A 129 0.04 -22.97 9.77
CA VAL A 129 0.67 -22.55 8.51
C VAL A 129 -0.03 -23.18 7.30
N GLU A 130 -0.72 -24.31 7.52
CA GLU A 130 -1.55 -24.97 6.51
C GLU A 130 -2.70 -24.10 5.99
N SER A 131 -3.15 -23.13 6.78
CA SER A 131 -4.22 -22.20 6.41
C SER A 131 -3.71 -20.98 5.63
N PHE A 132 -2.39 -20.83 5.47
CA PHE A 132 -1.77 -19.70 4.78
C PHE A 132 -2.23 -19.47 3.34
N PRO A 133 -2.40 -20.50 2.50
CA PRO A 133 -2.93 -20.32 1.16
C PRO A 133 -4.29 -19.63 1.14
N PHE A 134 -5.18 -19.98 2.07
CA PHE A 134 -6.53 -19.42 2.14
C PHE A 134 -6.53 -17.95 2.59
N TRP A 135 -5.57 -17.56 3.44
CA TRP A 135 -5.41 -16.16 3.82
C TRP A 135 -4.92 -15.31 2.64
N LEU A 136 -3.96 -15.82 1.84
CA LEU A 136 -3.53 -15.13 0.62
C LEU A 136 -4.69 -14.99 -0.38
N GLU A 137 -5.50 -16.04 -0.56
CA GLU A 137 -6.69 -15.99 -1.41
C GLU A 137 -7.73 -14.99 -0.91
N GLY A 138 -8.00 -14.95 0.39
CA GLY A 138 -8.95 -13.99 0.96
C GLY A 138 -8.54 -12.54 0.69
N VAL A 139 -7.25 -12.20 0.81
CA VAL A 139 -6.74 -10.87 0.45
C VAL A 139 -6.85 -10.63 -1.06
N ALA A 140 -6.53 -11.62 -1.89
CA ALA A 140 -6.64 -11.52 -3.33
C ALA A 140 -8.09 -11.27 -3.80
N GLU A 141 -9.06 -11.96 -3.19
CA GLU A 141 -10.48 -11.77 -3.45
C GLU A 141 -10.94 -10.37 -3.04
N ALA A 142 -10.49 -9.88 -1.88
CA ALA A 142 -10.78 -8.52 -1.45
C ALA A 142 -10.21 -7.48 -2.43
N CYS A 143 -8.98 -7.67 -2.93
CA CYS A 143 -8.35 -6.80 -3.92
C CYS A 143 -9.07 -6.81 -5.28
N GLU A 144 -9.50 -7.98 -5.78
CA GLU A 144 -10.30 -8.07 -7.02
C GLU A 144 -11.66 -7.40 -6.85
N ASN A 145 -12.36 -7.67 -5.75
CA ASN A 145 -13.64 -7.03 -5.49
C ASN A 145 -13.49 -5.50 -5.40
N PHE A 146 -12.47 -5.01 -4.70
CA PHE A 146 -12.16 -3.58 -4.65
C PHE A 146 -11.89 -2.99 -6.04
N ARG A 147 -11.09 -3.68 -6.87
CA ARG A 147 -10.83 -3.26 -8.26
C ARG A 147 -12.13 -3.15 -9.06
N GLU A 148 -13.01 -4.14 -8.97
CA GLU A 148 -14.30 -4.12 -9.67
C GLU A 148 -15.20 -2.98 -9.18
N ARG A 149 -15.25 -2.72 -7.87
CA ARG A 149 -16.03 -1.60 -7.33
C ARG A 149 -15.50 -0.23 -7.76
N LEU A 150 -14.21 -0.10 -8.06
CA LEU A 150 -13.66 1.15 -8.60
C LEU A 150 -14.22 1.48 -9.99
N ASP A 151 -14.60 0.48 -10.79
CA ASP A 151 -15.19 0.69 -12.13
C ASP A 151 -16.66 1.14 -12.08
N GLU A 152 -17.33 1.04 -10.94
CA GLU A 152 -18.72 1.50 -10.77
C GLU A 152 -18.85 3.04 -10.79
N PHE A 153 -17.73 3.76 -10.66
CA PHE A 153 -17.68 5.22 -10.55
C PHE A 153 -16.88 5.83 -11.69
N ARG A 154 -17.59 6.53 -12.59
CA ARG A 154 -16.99 7.23 -13.73
C ARG A 154 -15.98 8.28 -13.31
N GLU A 155 -16.20 8.90 -12.15
CA GLU A 155 -15.36 9.93 -11.54
C GLU A 155 -13.96 9.44 -11.14
N TYR A 156 -13.75 8.12 -11.17
CA TYR A 156 -12.47 7.48 -10.83
C TYR A 156 -11.96 6.56 -11.94
N THR A 157 -12.65 6.41 -13.07
CA THR A 157 -12.33 5.31 -14.01
C THR A 157 -10.94 5.47 -14.63
N ASP A 158 -10.55 6.69 -14.99
CA ASP A 158 -9.25 6.99 -15.59
C ASP A 158 -8.20 7.28 -14.50
N GLU A 159 -8.59 8.01 -13.45
CA GLU A 159 -7.74 8.40 -12.33
C GLU A 159 -7.30 7.20 -11.47
N SER A 160 -8.20 6.24 -11.23
CA SER A 160 -7.88 5.01 -10.49
C SER A 160 -7.23 3.92 -11.35
N ALA A 161 -6.96 4.17 -12.64
CA ALA A 161 -6.43 3.14 -13.55
C ALA A 161 -5.14 2.49 -13.02
N LYS A 162 -4.24 3.27 -12.43
CA LYS A 162 -3.01 2.76 -11.81
C LYS A 162 -3.31 1.88 -10.59
N ILE A 163 -4.19 2.34 -9.69
CA ILE A 163 -4.61 1.58 -8.51
C ILE A 163 -5.26 0.26 -8.91
N LYS A 164 -6.16 0.29 -9.91
CA LYS A 164 -6.83 -0.91 -10.44
C LYS A 164 -5.83 -1.92 -10.97
N SER A 165 -4.87 -1.45 -11.77
CA SER A 165 -3.83 -2.29 -12.35
C SER A 165 -2.99 -2.97 -11.27
N LEU A 166 -2.50 -2.19 -10.31
CA LEU A 166 -1.70 -2.71 -9.19
C LEU A 166 -2.48 -3.71 -8.32
N MET A 167 -3.73 -3.40 -7.96
CA MET A 167 -4.60 -4.31 -7.20
C MET A 167 -4.84 -5.62 -7.95
N GLY A 168 -5.05 -5.56 -9.27
CA GLY A 168 -5.23 -6.73 -10.10
C GLY A 168 -3.95 -7.58 -10.24
N PHE A 169 -2.78 -6.96 -10.37
CA PHE A 169 -1.52 -7.71 -10.41
C PHE A 169 -1.21 -8.37 -9.08
N PHE A 170 -1.36 -7.62 -7.98
CA PHE A 170 -1.15 -8.14 -6.63
C PHE A 170 -2.11 -9.30 -6.31
N ALA A 171 -3.39 -9.18 -6.66
CA ALA A 171 -4.35 -10.27 -6.46
C ALA A 171 -4.01 -11.53 -7.27
N LYS A 172 -3.54 -11.39 -8.51
CA LYS A 172 -3.10 -12.52 -9.33
C LYS A 172 -1.87 -13.19 -8.73
N ASP A 173 -0.92 -12.40 -8.27
CA ASP A 173 0.30 -12.90 -7.63
C ASP A 173 0.00 -13.65 -6.33
N LEU A 174 -0.87 -13.09 -5.48
CA LEU A 174 -1.36 -13.76 -4.28
C LEU A 174 -2.06 -15.10 -4.57
N LYS A 175 -2.93 -15.16 -5.58
CA LYS A 175 -3.58 -16.41 -6.02
C LYS A 175 -2.58 -17.43 -6.54
N TYR A 176 -1.57 -16.97 -7.28
CA TYR A 176 -0.50 -17.85 -7.77
C TYR A 176 0.28 -18.44 -6.59
N ARG A 177 0.74 -17.61 -5.65
CA ARG A 177 1.45 -18.05 -4.43
C ARG A 177 0.60 -19.02 -3.60
N ALA A 178 -0.68 -18.72 -3.42
CA ALA A 178 -1.60 -19.61 -2.72
C ALA A 178 -1.72 -20.98 -3.40
N SER A 179 -1.83 -20.99 -4.73
CA SER A 179 -1.85 -22.24 -5.50
C SER A 179 -0.58 -23.05 -5.29
N CYS A 180 0.61 -22.40 -5.34
CA CYS A 180 1.88 -23.07 -5.08
C CYS A 180 1.94 -23.65 -3.67
N LEU A 181 1.51 -22.90 -2.65
CA LEU A 181 1.51 -23.39 -1.26
C LEU A 181 0.56 -24.59 -1.07
N LYS A 182 -0.59 -24.61 -1.76
CA LYS A 182 -1.53 -25.75 -1.70
C LYS A 182 -0.92 -27.06 -2.19
N GLU A 183 0.05 -27.04 -3.09
CA GLU A 183 0.72 -28.25 -3.59
C GLU A 183 1.52 -28.98 -2.48
N TYR A 184 1.92 -28.27 -1.43
CA TYR A 184 2.64 -28.85 -0.30
C TYR A 184 1.70 -29.52 0.73
N GLY A 185 0.42 -29.14 0.76
CA GLY A 185 -0.59 -29.73 1.65
C GLY A 185 -0.17 -29.75 3.13
N GLU A 186 -0.23 -30.93 3.75
CA GLU A 186 0.15 -31.16 5.16
C GLU A 186 1.66 -30.95 5.44
N LYS A 187 2.50 -30.76 4.41
CA LYS A 187 3.95 -30.52 4.57
C LYS A 187 4.31 -29.05 4.82
N LEU A 188 3.31 -28.18 4.88
CA LEU A 188 3.49 -26.74 5.10
C LEU A 188 4.05 -26.41 6.51
N ASP A 189 3.91 -27.32 7.49
CA ASP A 189 4.37 -27.08 8.86
C ASP A 189 5.86 -27.46 9.11
N THR A 190 6.71 -27.34 8.09
CA THR A 190 8.15 -27.57 8.22
C THR A 190 8.90 -26.25 8.36
N ASP A 191 10.03 -26.22 9.07
CA ASP A 191 10.85 -25.00 9.23
C ASP A 191 11.25 -24.39 7.89
N TYR A 192 11.58 -25.22 6.91
CA TYR A 192 11.88 -24.77 5.55
C TYR A 192 10.70 -24.02 4.90
N MET A 193 9.47 -24.53 5.06
CA MET A 193 8.27 -23.86 4.53
C MET A 193 7.95 -22.58 5.31
N ARG A 194 8.26 -22.53 6.60
CA ARG A 194 8.10 -21.32 7.41
C ARG A 194 9.06 -20.21 6.97
N PHE A 195 10.30 -20.54 6.65
CA PHE A 195 11.24 -19.59 6.04
C PHE A 195 10.79 -19.15 4.66
N TYR A 196 10.37 -20.08 3.81
CA TYR A 196 9.83 -19.74 2.49
C TYR A 196 8.63 -18.79 2.59
N ILE A 197 7.68 -19.07 3.49
CA ILE A 197 6.53 -18.19 3.72
C ILE A 197 6.99 -16.83 4.23
N HIS A 198 7.98 -16.77 5.14
CA HIS A 198 8.55 -15.51 5.59
C HIS A 198 9.15 -14.70 4.43
N ASP A 199 9.88 -15.35 3.53
CA ASP A 199 10.48 -14.70 2.36
C ASP A 199 9.42 -14.11 1.42
N LEU A 200 8.21 -14.69 1.36
CA LEU A 200 7.10 -14.08 0.61
C LEU A 200 6.74 -12.67 1.12
N ALA A 201 6.92 -12.36 2.41
CA ALA A 201 6.66 -11.02 2.94
C ALA A 201 7.58 -9.98 2.31
N ASP A 202 8.86 -10.32 2.16
CA ASP A 202 9.84 -9.45 1.54
C ASP A 202 9.54 -9.27 0.05
N GLU A 203 9.24 -10.36 -0.65
CA GLU A 203 8.85 -10.30 -2.07
C GLU A 203 7.59 -9.46 -2.32
N MET A 204 6.59 -9.52 -1.42
CA MET A 204 5.36 -8.73 -1.53
C MET A 204 5.57 -7.24 -1.22
N SER A 205 6.69 -6.86 -0.59
CA SER A 205 6.91 -5.48 -0.12
C SER A 205 6.94 -4.47 -1.26
N HIS A 206 7.53 -4.84 -2.41
CA HIS A 206 7.58 -3.96 -3.59
C HIS A 206 6.18 -3.59 -4.11
N ASP A 207 5.26 -4.57 -4.15
CA ASP A 207 3.88 -4.34 -4.61
C ASP A 207 3.11 -3.46 -3.61
N LEU A 208 3.31 -3.69 -2.30
CA LEU A 208 2.72 -2.87 -1.24
C LEU A 208 3.19 -1.40 -1.32
N GLN A 209 4.48 -1.17 -1.56
CA GLN A 209 5.04 0.17 -1.75
C GLN A 209 4.48 0.85 -3.01
N SER A 210 4.41 0.10 -4.11
CA SER A 210 3.86 0.59 -5.38
C SER A 210 2.39 0.99 -5.24
N MET A 211 1.59 0.18 -4.54
CA MET A 211 0.20 0.49 -4.21
C MET A 211 0.11 1.71 -3.27
N THR A 212 0.94 1.76 -2.23
CA THR A 212 0.99 2.90 -1.29
C THR A 212 1.22 4.21 -2.02
N SER A 213 2.23 4.25 -2.91
CA SER A 213 2.55 5.42 -3.72
C SER A 213 1.39 5.83 -4.63
N ALA A 214 0.68 4.86 -5.20
CA ALA A 214 -0.49 5.13 -6.04
C ALA A 214 -1.66 5.73 -5.23
N PHE A 215 -1.95 5.21 -4.03
CA PHE A 215 -2.98 5.79 -3.17
C PHE A 215 -2.58 7.16 -2.63
N MET A 216 -1.32 7.38 -2.26
CA MET A 216 -0.84 8.71 -1.85
C MET A 216 -1.09 9.74 -2.94
N PHE A 217 -0.70 9.43 -4.18
CA PHE A 217 -0.93 10.31 -5.32
C PHE A 217 -2.43 10.60 -5.53
N PHE A 218 -3.27 9.57 -5.49
CA PHE A 218 -4.72 9.70 -5.63
C PHE A 218 -5.33 10.59 -4.52
N ASN A 219 -4.93 10.34 -3.27
CA ASN A 219 -5.42 11.07 -2.10
C ASN A 219 -5.00 12.55 -2.12
N GLU A 220 -3.76 12.85 -2.50
CA GLU A 220 -3.22 14.22 -2.49
C GLU A 220 -3.71 15.09 -3.66
N TYR A 221 -3.78 14.54 -4.87
CA TYR A 221 -3.94 15.37 -6.08
C TYR A 221 -5.36 15.33 -6.66
N GLU A 222 -6.09 14.24 -6.53
CA GLU A 222 -7.32 14.01 -7.31
C GLU A 222 -8.59 14.29 -6.52
N ILE A 223 -8.49 14.38 -5.20
CA ILE A 223 -9.63 14.65 -4.31
C ILE A 223 -9.67 16.12 -3.89
N VAL A 224 -8.51 16.70 -3.52
CA VAL A 224 -8.40 18.12 -3.13
C VAL A 224 -8.81 19.07 -4.26
N THR A 225 -8.70 18.64 -5.53
CA THR A 225 -9.10 19.44 -6.69
C THR A 225 -10.58 19.30 -7.06
N LYS A 226 -11.30 18.30 -6.54
CA LYS A 226 -12.73 18.02 -6.81
C LYS A 226 -13.67 18.59 -5.75
N VAL A 227 -13.17 19.02 -4.58
CA VAL A 227 -13.94 19.81 -3.61
C VAL A 227 -13.87 21.30 -3.98
N PRO A 228 -14.95 21.94 -4.44
CA PRO A 228 -14.92 23.37 -4.67
C PRO A 228 -14.66 24.09 -3.34
N PRO A 229 -13.87 25.17 -3.31
CA PRO A 229 -13.69 25.97 -2.11
C PRO A 229 -15.03 26.60 -1.74
N SER A 230 -15.79 25.95 -0.86
CA SER A 230 -17.01 26.52 -0.31
C SER A 230 -16.61 27.51 0.78
N ALA A 231 -17.08 28.75 0.63
CA ALA A 231 -17.07 29.84 1.59
C ALA A 231 -15.80 30.71 1.72
N ALA A 232 -15.28 31.23 0.61
CA ALA A 232 -14.83 32.63 0.65
C ALA A 232 -16.08 33.52 0.50
N LEU A 233 -16.49 34.14 1.61
CA LEU A 233 -17.56 35.12 1.72
C LEU A 233 -17.55 36.08 0.51
N PHE A 234 -18.63 36.08 -0.26
CA PHE A 234 -19.01 37.26 -1.04
C PHE A 234 -19.62 38.28 -0.05
N PRO A 235 -19.03 39.48 0.17
CA PRO A 235 -19.81 40.57 0.74
C PRO A 235 -20.78 41.05 -0.34
N GLY A 236 -22.08 40.89 -0.09
CA GLY A 236 -23.16 41.47 -0.89
C GLY A 236 -23.16 43.01 -0.85
N PRO A 237 -23.99 43.65 -1.70
CA PRO A 237 -23.66 44.92 -2.34
C PRO A 237 -23.85 46.14 -1.43
N GLU A 238 -23.05 47.16 -1.72
CA GLU A 238 -23.19 48.53 -1.21
C GLU A 238 -24.66 49.00 -1.27
N ARG A 239 -25.22 49.33 -0.10
CA ARG A 239 -26.42 50.14 -0.03
C ARG A 239 -26.00 51.61 0.04
N HIS A 240 -26.18 52.30 -1.08
CA HIS A 240 -26.36 53.75 -1.09
C HIS A 240 -27.58 54.13 -0.24
N VAL A 241 -27.36 54.94 0.79
CA VAL A 241 -28.21 56.11 1.16
C VAL A 241 -27.29 57.18 1.74
#